data_AF-A0A2A2RUY2-F1
#
_entry.id   AF-A0A2A2RUY2-F1
#
_cell.length_a   1.000
_cell.length_b   1.000
_cell.length_c   1.000
_cell.angle_alpha   90.00
_cell.angle_beta   90.00
_cell.angle_gamma   90.00
#
_symmetry.space_group_name_H-M   'P 1'
#
loop_
_entity.id
_entity.type
_entity.pdbx_description
1 polymer ?
#
loop_
_entity_poly.entity_id
_entity_poly.type
_entity_poly.pdbx_seq_one_letter_code
_entity_poly.pdbx_strand_id
1 'polypeptide(L)'
;MMIALFIIVTMGIIAVTQGQRKIPVQYAKRVVGQKVYGGQSSFLPLKVNYSGVMPVIFASAILLFPQQILSQLGAAFALPFLVEFSNNLLQGHWMYYTFTAALILFFSYFWVSVMFKPIQIADDLKKYGGYIPGVRPGEPTASFLDFIMTRLTLAGAVFLTIISILPDLLLFQLSVPPRVAYFFGGTGMLITVGVILDTMRQIETFLLQRHYDGFLKKGRIRGRTTSANVAIGEAASDKSVMQLTAVMVIILLVGLTAWAVRHFAL
;
A
#
# COMPACT_ATOMS: atom_id res chain seq x y z
N MET A 1 31.11 6.64 -0.67
CA MET A 1 30.30 6.44 -1.89
C MET A 1 28.96 5.76 -1.58
N MET A 2 28.94 4.60 -0.92
CA MET A 2 27.71 3.83 -0.66
C MET A 2 26.68 4.56 0.22
N ILE A 3 27.12 5.27 1.27
CA ILE A 3 26.21 6.07 2.13
C ILE A 3 25.57 7.23 1.36
N ALA A 4 26.34 7.89 0.48
CA ALA A 4 25.82 8.98 -0.35
C ALA A 4 24.78 8.45 -1.35
N LEU A 5 25.06 7.31 -2.00
CA LEU A 5 24.12 6.64 -2.90
C LEU A 5 22.84 6.24 -2.16
N PHE A 6 22.95 5.69 -0.95
CA PHE A 6 21.81 5.33 -0.11
C PHE A 6 20.91 6.53 0.20
N ILE A 7 21.50 7.67 0.59
CA ILE A 7 20.74 8.88 0.90
C ILE A 7 20.02 9.39 -0.35
N ILE A 8 20.68 9.41 -1.51
CA ILE A 8 20.10 9.87 -2.78
C ILE A 8 18.92 8.98 -3.19
N VAL A 9 19.10 7.65 -3.17
CA VAL A 9 18.04 6.71 -3.54
C VAL A 9 16.86 6.80 -2.57
N THR A 10 17.14 6.82 -1.26
CA THR A 10 16.10 6.94 -0.23
C THR A 10 15.32 8.25 -0.36
N MET A 11 16.03 9.37 -0.55
CA MET A 11 15.40 10.68 -0.75
C MET A 11 14.53 10.68 -2.02
N GLY A 12 15.00 10.08 -3.11
CA GLY A 12 14.23 9.94 -4.35
C GLY A 12 12.95 9.12 -4.15
N ILE A 13 13.03 8.00 -3.43
CA ILE A 13 11.87 7.16 -3.10
C ILE A 13 10.87 7.94 -2.24
N ILE A 14 11.34 8.60 -1.18
CA ILE A 14 10.46 9.37 -0.26
C ILE A 14 9.79 10.53 -0.99
N ALA A 15 10.54 11.30 -1.79
CA ALA A 15 10.02 12.48 -2.49
C ALA A 15 8.83 12.13 -3.39
N VAL A 16 8.90 11.01 -4.10
CA VAL A 16 7.83 10.61 -5.03
C VAL A 16 6.72 9.83 -4.33
N THR A 17 7.03 8.99 -3.33
CA THR A 17 6.01 8.27 -2.55
C THR A 17 5.14 9.21 -1.70
N GLN A 18 5.69 10.37 -1.29
CA GLN A 18 4.94 11.44 -0.62
C GLN A 18 4.31 12.44 -1.61
N GLY A 19 4.61 12.31 -2.90
CA GLY A 19 4.00 13.12 -3.94
C GLY A 19 2.47 12.99 -3.90
N GLN A 20 1.79 14.12 -3.80
CA GLN A 20 0.33 14.19 -3.80
C GLN A 20 -0.17 15.30 -4.70
N ARG A 21 -1.19 14.99 -5.49
CA ARG A 21 -1.97 15.96 -6.25
C ARG A 21 -3.11 16.45 -5.37
N LYS A 22 -3.10 17.73 -5.03
CA LYS A 22 -4.14 18.37 -4.22
C LYS A 22 -5.28 18.83 -5.12
N ILE A 23 -6.48 18.26 -4.95
CA ILE A 23 -7.68 18.73 -5.64
C ILE A 23 -8.42 19.69 -4.70
N PRO A 24 -8.65 20.96 -5.08
CA PRO A 24 -9.36 21.90 -4.22
C PRO A 24 -10.83 21.49 -4.09
N VAL A 25 -11.32 21.49 -2.85
CA VAL A 25 -12.72 21.25 -2.50
C VAL A 25 -13.23 22.45 -1.73
N GLN A 26 -14.41 22.93 -2.08
CA GLN A 26 -15.09 23.98 -1.34
C GLN A 26 -16.30 23.38 -0.64
N TYR A 27 -16.44 23.70 0.65
CA TYR A 27 -17.63 23.34 1.42
C TYR A 27 -18.64 24.48 1.37
N ALA A 28 -19.90 24.14 1.15
CA ALA A 28 -20.99 25.10 1.11
C ALA A 28 -21.01 25.96 2.38
N LYS A 29 -21.11 27.27 2.18
CA LYS A 29 -21.15 28.27 3.23
C LYS A 29 -22.58 28.33 3.77
N ARG A 30 -22.79 28.14 5.08
CA ARG A 30 -24.11 28.29 5.70
C ARG A 30 -24.20 29.66 6.35
N VAL A 31 -25.00 30.55 5.76
CA VAL A 31 -25.35 31.83 6.38
C VAL A 31 -26.50 31.57 7.34
N VAL A 32 -26.29 31.82 8.64
CA VAL A 32 -27.37 31.78 9.65
C VAL A 32 -27.38 33.14 10.35
N GLY A 33 -28.44 33.93 10.12
CA GLY A 33 -28.51 35.32 10.57
C GLY A 33 -27.52 36.22 9.83
N GLN A 34 -26.82 37.12 10.53
CA GLN A 34 -25.78 38.00 9.98
C GLN A 34 -24.37 37.40 10.02
N LYS A 35 -24.20 36.20 10.59
CA LYS A 35 -22.89 35.57 10.72
C LYS A 35 -22.76 34.45 9.72
N VAL A 36 -21.65 34.48 8.99
CA VAL A 36 -21.38 33.45 8.01
C VAL A 36 -20.52 32.35 8.62
N TYR A 37 -21.09 31.14 8.69
CA TYR A 37 -20.41 29.96 9.19
C TYR A 37 -19.99 29.07 8.01
N GLY A 38 -18.72 28.68 7.99
CA GLY A 38 -18.16 27.83 6.93
C GLY A 38 -17.69 28.60 5.69
N GLY A 39 -17.52 27.88 4.59
CA GLY A 39 -16.86 28.37 3.37
C GLY A 39 -15.33 28.21 3.38
N GLN A 40 -14.79 27.33 4.22
CA GLN A 40 -13.36 27.06 4.21
C GLN A 40 -13.02 26.19 2.99
N SER A 41 -12.04 26.64 2.21
CA SER A 41 -11.43 25.81 1.17
C SER A 41 -10.60 24.72 1.82
N SER A 42 -10.86 23.48 1.42
CA SER A 42 -10.01 22.33 1.74
C SER A 42 -9.42 21.76 0.46
N PHE A 43 -8.63 20.71 0.59
CA PHE A 43 -8.18 19.93 -0.56
C PHE A 43 -8.34 18.45 -0.28
N LEU A 44 -8.74 17.69 -1.29
CA LEU A 44 -8.70 16.24 -1.31
C LEU A 44 -7.32 15.81 -1.84
N PRO A 45 -6.46 15.21 -1.00
CA PRO A 45 -5.15 14.75 -1.44
C PRO A 45 -5.28 13.41 -2.20
N LEU A 46 -4.88 13.39 -3.46
CA LEU A 46 -4.68 12.17 -4.22
C LEU A 46 -3.20 11.85 -4.31
N LYS A 47 -2.76 10.76 -3.69
CA LYS A 47 -1.36 10.33 -3.70
C LYS A 47 -0.95 9.84 -5.08
N VAL A 48 0.25 10.21 -5.53
CA VAL A 48 0.84 9.76 -6.80
C VAL A 48 0.90 8.23 -6.83
N ASN A 49 1.35 7.65 -5.72
CA ASN A 49 1.31 6.22 -5.50
C ASN A 49 0.21 5.85 -4.50
N TYR A 50 -1.02 5.74 -4.98
CA TYR A 50 -2.15 5.28 -4.17
C TYR A 50 -2.01 3.81 -3.75
N SER A 51 -1.30 3.02 -4.56
CA SER A 51 -1.14 1.58 -4.37
C SER A 51 -0.04 1.22 -3.37
N GLY A 52 0.78 2.18 -2.95
CA GLY A 52 1.94 1.94 -2.11
C GLY A 52 2.91 0.95 -2.76
N VAL A 53 3.39 0.00 -1.97
CA VAL A 53 4.40 -0.99 -2.40
C VAL A 53 3.76 -2.25 -3.00
N MET A 54 2.44 -2.38 -2.90
CA MET A 54 1.75 -3.65 -3.15
C MET A 54 1.91 -4.22 -4.56
N PRO A 55 1.86 -3.43 -5.66
CA PRO A 55 2.02 -3.95 -7.01
C PRO A 55 3.38 -4.61 -7.25
N VAL A 56 4.44 -4.05 -6.64
CA VAL A 56 5.80 -4.58 -6.76
C VAL A 56 5.92 -5.91 -6.01
N ILE A 57 5.25 -6.03 -4.86
CA ILE A 57 5.20 -7.28 -4.08
C ILE A 57 4.48 -8.37 -4.89
N PHE A 58 3.31 -8.08 -5.46
CA PHE A 58 2.56 -9.07 -6.25
C PHE A 58 3.32 -9.48 -7.52
N ALA A 59 3.93 -8.53 -8.22
CA ALA A 59 4.77 -8.85 -9.38
C ALA A 59 5.91 -9.79 -9.02
N SER A 60 6.61 -9.52 -7.91
CA SER A 60 7.72 -10.35 -7.43
C SER A 60 7.24 -11.75 -7.00
N ALA A 61 6.14 -11.84 -6.25
CA ALA A 61 5.58 -13.11 -5.80
C ALA A 61 5.13 -14.00 -6.97
N ILE A 62 4.50 -13.40 -7.99
CA ILE A 62 4.03 -14.13 -9.18
C ILE A 62 5.19 -14.58 -10.05
N LEU A 63 6.31 -13.86 -10.09
CA LEU A 63 7.50 -14.31 -10.83
C LEU A 63 8.27 -15.41 -10.10
N LEU A 64 8.39 -15.30 -8.77
CA LEU A 64 9.08 -16.30 -7.95
C LEU A 64 8.38 -17.67 -8.01
N PHE A 65 7.05 -17.70 -8.12
CA PHE A 65 6.29 -18.94 -8.07
C PHE A 65 6.57 -19.90 -9.26
N PRO A 66 6.43 -19.51 -10.54
CA PRO A 66 6.81 -20.33 -11.67
C PRO A 66 8.31 -20.63 -11.69
N GLN A 67 9.16 -19.65 -11.37
CA GLN A 67 10.61 -19.83 -11.36
C GLN A 67 11.01 -20.97 -10.42
N GLN A 68 10.44 -21.02 -9.21
CA GLN A 68 10.73 -22.02 -8.19
C GLN A 68 10.15 -23.41 -8.50
N ILE A 69 9.01 -23.47 -9.19
CA ILE A 69 8.42 -24.74 -9.63
C ILE A 69 9.22 -25.30 -10.81
N LEU A 70 9.51 -24.47 -11.80
CA LEU A 70 10.21 -24.88 -13.02
C LEU A 70 11.66 -25.28 -12.74
N SER A 71 12.33 -24.64 -11.77
CA SER A 71 13.68 -25.06 -11.35
C SER A 71 13.67 -26.44 -10.69
N GLN A 72 12.74 -26.69 -9.78
CA GLN A 72 12.63 -27.95 -9.06
C GLN A 72 12.14 -29.09 -9.96
N LEU A 73 11.13 -28.85 -10.80
CA LEU A 73 10.65 -29.84 -11.77
C LEU A 73 11.67 -30.10 -12.88
N GLY A 74 12.36 -29.07 -13.37
CA GLY A 74 13.42 -29.22 -14.37
C GLY A 74 14.58 -30.07 -13.85
N ALA A 75 14.96 -29.88 -12.57
CA ALA A 75 15.96 -30.71 -11.91
C ALA A 75 15.48 -32.16 -11.66
N ALA A 76 14.20 -32.36 -11.32
CA ALA A 76 13.64 -33.68 -11.08
C ALA A 76 13.44 -34.53 -12.35
N PHE A 77 13.03 -33.89 -13.46
CA PHE A 77 12.75 -34.57 -14.73
C PHE A 77 13.88 -34.46 -15.76
N ALA A 78 15.02 -33.86 -15.40
CA ALA A 78 16.19 -33.65 -16.27
C ALA A 78 15.85 -33.00 -17.62
N LEU A 79 14.89 -32.08 -17.64
CA LEU A 79 14.46 -31.36 -18.85
C LEU A 79 15.24 -30.03 -18.97
N PRO A 80 16.27 -29.94 -19.84
CA PRO A 80 17.13 -28.76 -19.93
C PRO A 80 16.38 -27.48 -20.32
N PHE A 81 15.35 -27.60 -21.18
CA PHE A 81 14.49 -26.48 -21.57
C PHE A 81 13.76 -25.83 -20.38
N LEU A 82 13.29 -26.61 -19.40
CA LEU A 82 12.59 -26.08 -18.22
C LEU A 82 13.55 -25.31 -17.31
N VAL A 83 14.78 -25.81 -17.18
CA VAL A 83 15.83 -25.18 -16.37
C VAL A 83 16.33 -23.90 -17.05
N GLU A 84 16.52 -23.90 -18.36
CA GLU A 84 16.87 -22.70 -19.13
C GLU A 84 15.78 -21.63 -19.04
N PHE A 85 14.51 -22.01 -19.15
CA PHE A 85 13.41 -21.06 -19.01
C PHE A 85 13.32 -20.51 -17.58
N SER A 86 13.53 -21.33 -16.55
CA SER A 86 13.61 -20.87 -15.15
C SER A 86 14.78 -19.89 -14.94
N ASN A 87 15.93 -20.15 -15.56
CA ASN A 87 17.09 -19.26 -15.49
C ASN A 87 16.84 -17.92 -16.20
N ASN A 88 16.09 -17.89 -17.30
CA ASN A 88 15.69 -16.65 -17.97
C ASN A 88 14.74 -15.77 -17.13
N LEU A 89 14.08 -16.36 -16.12
CA LEU A 89 13.26 -15.66 -15.14
C LEU A 89 14.06 -15.15 -13.93
N LEU A 90 15.38 -15.41 -13.87
CA LEU A 90 16.24 -14.86 -12.84
C LEU A 90 16.66 -13.41 -13.15
N GLN A 91 16.99 -12.70 -12.07
CA GLN A 91 17.60 -11.37 -12.11
C GLN A 91 18.86 -11.36 -12.99
N GLY A 92 18.90 -10.44 -13.95
CA GLY A 92 20.00 -10.27 -14.90
C GLY A 92 19.67 -10.56 -16.36
N HIS A 93 18.53 -11.21 -16.64
CA HIS A 93 18.04 -11.39 -18.01
C HIS A 93 17.03 -10.31 -18.41
N TRP A 94 17.06 -9.86 -19.66
CA TRP A 94 16.13 -8.86 -20.21
C TRP A 94 14.66 -9.29 -20.09
N MET A 95 14.41 -10.61 -20.13
CA MET A 95 13.09 -11.21 -20.00
C MET A 95 12.51 -10.99 -18.60
N TYR A 96 13.30 -11.17 -17.54
CA TYR A 96 12.89 -10.84 -16.17
C TYR A 96 12.47 -9.37 -16.03
N TYR A 97 13.24 -8.44 -16.59
CA TYR A 97 12.91 -7.01 -16.52
C TYR A 97 11.62 -6.66 -17.25
N THR A 98 11.40 -7.26 -18.42
CA THR A 98 10.22 -7.01 -19.22
C THR A 98 8.97 -7.56 -18.54
N PHE A 99 9.03 -8.78 -18.01
CA PHE A 99 7.92 -9.34 -17.24
C PHE A 99 7.67 -8.56 -15.94
N THR A 100 8.72 -8.23 -15.18
CA THR A 100 8.58 -7.45 -13.94
C THR A 100 7.93 -6.10 -14.22
N ALA A 101 8.36 -5.39 -15.27
CA ALA A 101 7.77 -4.12 -15.68
C ALA A 101 6.30 -4.27 -16.07
N ALA A 102 5.96 -5.27 -16.89
CA ALA A 102 4.60 -5.53 -17.32
C ALA A 102 3.68 -5.90 -16.15
N LEU A 103 4.13 -6.77 -15.25
CA LEU A 103 3.38 -7.14 -14.06
C LEU A 103 3.18 -5.94 -13.12
N ILE A 104 4.21 -5.12 -12.88
CA ILE A 104 4.08 -3.92 -12.02
C ILE A 104 3.03 -2.97 -12.61
N LEU A 105 3.07 -2.71 -13.92
CA LEU A 105 2.08 -1.87 -14.59
C LEU A 105 0.67 -2.44 -14.43
N PHE A 106 0.50 -3.72 -14.75
CA PHE A 106 -0.79 -4.41 -14.63
C PHE A 106 -1.33 -4.36 -13.20
N PHE A 107 -0.53 -4.76 -12.21
CA PHE A 107 -0.96 -4.78 -10.81
C PHE A 107 -1.20 -3.40 -10.23
N SER A 108 -0.51 -2.36 -10.70
CA SER A 108 -0.75 -0.99 -10.26
C SER A 108 -2.14 -0.51 -10.70
N TYR A 109 -2.51 -0.75 -11.97
CA TYR A 109 -3.85 -0.44 -12.46
C TYR A 109 -4.91 -1.29 -11.78
N PHE A 110 -4.67 -2.60 -11.67
CA PHE A 110 -5.59 -3.51 -11.02
C PHE A 110 -5.88 -3.09 -9.57
N TRP A 111 -4.83 -2.81 -8.79
CA TRP A 111 -4.99 -2.41 -7.39
C TRP A 111 -5.78 -1.11 -7.22
N VAL A 112 -5.46 -0.09 -8.03
CA VAL A 112 -6.20 1.18 -7.93
C VAL A 112 -7.65 0.99 -8.36
N SER A 113 -7.94 0.21 -9.39
CA SER A 113 -9.34 -0.01 -9.81
C SER A 113 -10.19 -0.71 -8.74
N VAL A 114 -9.58 -1.60 -7.94
CA VAL A 114 -10.28 -2.32 -6.87
C VAL A 114 -10.47 -1.45 -5.63
N MET A 115 -9.44 -0.67 -5.26
CA MET A 115 -9.40 0.03 -3.98
C MET A 115 -9.95 1.46 -4.07
N PHE A 116 -9.75 2.15 -5.19
CA PHE A 116 -10.24 3.50 -5.40
C PHE A 116 -11.68 3.47 -5.93
N LYS A 117 -12.63 3.89 -5.08
CA LYS A 117 -14.06 3.95 -5.42
C LYS A 117 -14.51 5.39 -5.68
N PRO A 118 -14.37 5.92 -6.91
CA PRO A 118 -14.63 7.34 -7.21
C PRO A 118 -16.08 7.75 -6.93
N ILE A 119 -17.04 6.85 -7.17
CA ILE A 119 -18.46 7.07 -6.95
C ILE A 119 -18.75 7.35 -5.47
N GLN A 120 -18.20 6.52 -4.57
CA GLN A 120 -18.39 6.67 -3.13
C GLN A 120 -17.77 7.98 -2.62
N ILE A 121 -16.56 8.32 -3.08
CA ILE A 121 -15.88 9.57 -2.71
C ILE A 121 -16.69 10.79 -3.18
N ALA A 122 -17.26 10.74 -4.39
CA ALA A 122 -18.09 11.83 -4.92
C ALA A 122 -19.42 11.99 -4.15
N ASP A 123 -20.05 10.88 -3.78
CA ASP A 123 -21.28 10.88 -2.99
C ASP A 123 -21.04 11.37 -1.56
N ASP A 124 -19.95 10.95 -0.93
CA ASP A 124 -19.53 11.46 0.38
C ASP A 124 -19.26 12.95 0.31
N LEU A 125 -18.55 13.43 -0.72
CA LEU A 125 -18.29 14.86 -0.93
C LEU A 125 -19.61 15.65 -1.00
N LYS A 126 -20.57 15.16 -1.80
CA LYS A 126 -21.90 15.73 -1.95
C LYS A 126 -22.67 15.72 -0.62
N LYS A 127 -22.62 14.61 0.13
CA LYS A 127 -23.31 14.43 1.42
C LYS A 127 -22.78 15.37 2.50
N TYR A 128 -21.47 15.63 2.51
CA TYR A 128 -20.83 16.59 3.41
C TYR A 128 -20.92 18.05 2.93
N GLY A 129 -21.68 18.33 1.86
CA GLY A 129 -21.84 19.67 1.31
C GLY A 129 -20.58 20.23 0.64
N GLY A 130 -19.61 19.36 0.33
CA GLY A 130 -18.42 19.69 -0.45
C GLY A 130 -18.68 19.56 -1.94
N TYR A 131 -18.00 20.37 -2.73
CA TYR A 131 -17.96 20.23 -4.19
C TYR A 131 -16.62 20.69 -4.74
N ILE A 132 -16.26 20.17 -5.91
CA ILE A 132 -15.07 20.59 -6.65
C ILE A 132 -15.49 21.78 -7.54
N PRO A 133 -14.85 22.96 -7.42
CA PRO A 133 -15.15 24.10 -8.28
C PRO A 133 -14.99 23.71 -9.75
N GLY A 134 -16.01 23.99 -10.57
CA GLY A 134 -16.01 23.69 -12.01
C GLY A 134 -16.52 22.31 -12.41
N VAL A 135 -16.84 21.42 -11.46
CA VAL A 135 -17.43 20.08 -11.76
C VAL A 135 -18.74 19.91 -11.01
N ARG A 136 -19.78 19.42 -11.70
CA ARG A 136 -21.10 19.20 -11.09
C ARG A 136 -21.01 18.05 -10.06
N PRO A 137 -21.60 18.19 -8.85
CA PRO A 137 -21.59 17.13 -7.84
C PRO A 137 -22.29 15.85 -8.29
N GLY A 138 -21.78 14.69 -7.89
CA GLY A 138 -22.29 13.35 -8.24
C GLY A 138 -21.44 12.67 -9.31
N GLU A 139 -22.08 12.04 -10.29
CA GLU A 139 -21.42 11.25 -11.35
C GLU A 139 -20.32 12.01 -12.12
N PRO A 140 -20.47 13.31 -12.48
CA PRO A 140 -19.39 14.05 -13.14
C PRO A 140 -18.16 14.24 -12.25
N THR A 141 -18.35 14.33 -10.93
CA THR A 141 -17.25 14.38 -9.95
C THR A 141 -16.54 13.03 -9.88
N ALA A 142 -17.28 11.93 -9.90
CA ALA A 142 -16.71 10.58 -9.91
C ALA A 142 -15.85 10.35 -11.17
N SER A 143 -16.37 10.70 -12.36
CA SER A 143 -15.63 10.58 -13.63
C SER A 143 -14.37 11.46 -13.65
N PHE A 144 -14.44 12.66 -13.09
CA PHE A 144 -13.28 13.54 -12.96
C PHE A 144 -12.19 12.95 -12.05
N LEU A 145 -12.58 12.40 -10.90
CA LEU A 145 -11.66 11.74 -9.98
C LEU A 145 -11.01 10.50 -10.60
N ASP A 146 -11.81 9.67 -11.28
CA ASP A 146 -11.33 8.49 -12.00
C ASP A 146 -10.29 8.87 -13.07
N PHE A 147 -10.62 9.83 -13.94
CA PHE A 147 -9.71 10.31 -14.98
C PHE A 147 -8.37 10.83 -14.42
N ILE A 148 -8.40 11.54 -13.29
CA ILE A 148 -7.19 12.00 -12.63
C ILE A 148 -6.38 10.82 -12.10
N MET A 149 -7.04 9.86 -11.45
CA MET A 149 -6.38 8.70 -10.87
C MET A 149 -5.74 7.81 -11.92
N THR A 150 -6.40 7.51 -13.04
CA THR A 150 -5.83 6.69 -14.13
C THR A 150 -4.54 7.27 -14.72
N ARG A 151 -4.42 8.61 -14.79
CA ARG A 151 -3.19 9.28 -15.25
C ARG A 151 -2.12 9.30 -14.17
N LEU A 152 -2.55 9.46 -12.92
CA LEU A 152 -1.66 9.49 -11.78
C LEU A 152 -1.04 8.10 -11.54
N THR A 153 -1.82 7.03 -11.71
CA THR A 153 -1.35 5.65 -11.65
C THR A 153 -0.35 5.33 -12.74
N LEU A 154 -0.52 5.85 -13.96
CA LEU A 154 0.47 5.68 -15.03
C LEU A 154 1.85 6.18 -14.59
N ALA A 155 1.90 7.43 -14.08
CA ALA A 155 3.13 8.02 -13.59
C ALA A 155 3.70 7.27 -12.39
N GLY A 156 2.84 6.85 -11.45
CA GLY A 156 3.23 6.07 -10.30
C GLY A 156 3.79 4.69 -10.66
N ALA A 157 3.16 3.97 -11.60
CA ALA A 157 3.55 2.64 -12.01
C ALA A 157 4.89 2.65 -12.76
N VAL A 158 5.08 3.59 -13.70
CA VAL A 158 6.37 3.77 -14.39
C VAL A 158 7.48 4.05 -13.38
N PHE A 159 7.22 4.90 -12.39
CA PHE A 159 8.19 5.18 -11.33
C PHE A 159 8.53 3.95 -10.48
N LEU A 160 7.52 3.17 -10.07
CA LEU A 160 7.72 1.92 -9.34
C LEU A 160 8.56 0.92 -10.14
N THR A 161 8.31 0.80 -11.44
CA THR A 161 9.11 -0.03 -12.35
C THR A 161 10.56 0.44 -12.40
N ILE A 162 10.80 1.75 -12.55
CA ILE A 162 12.17 2.29 -12.58
C ILE A 162 12.91 1.96 -11.29
N ILE A 163 12.31 2.20 -10.11
CA ILE A 163 12.99 1.90 -8.84
C ILE A 163 13.23 0.39 -8.68
N SER A 164 12.31 -0.45 -9.14
CA SER A 164 12.48 -1.90 -9.04
C SER A 164 13.65 -2.42 -9.89
N ILE A 165 13.99 -1.73 -10.99
CA ILE A 165 15.05 -2.14 -11.93
C ILE A 165 16.39 -1.45 -11.63
N LEU A 166 16.35 -0.22 -11.11
CA LEU A 166 17.53 0.59 -10.75
C LEU A 166 18.61 -0.14 -9.93
N PRO A 167 18.30 -0.96 -8.90
CA PRO A 167 19.34 -1.63 -8.12
C PRO A 167 20.11 -2.69 -8.90
N ASP A 168 19.47 -3.39 -9.82
CA ASP A 168 20.13 -4.40 -10.63
C ASP A 168 21.13 -3.75 -11.59
N LEU A 169 20.78 -2.57 -12.11
CA LEU A 169 21.68 -1.80 -12.96
C LEU A 169 22.94 -1.35 -12.18
N LEU A 170 22.78 -1.00 -10.90
CA LEU A 170 23.90 -0.69 -10.01
C LEU A 170 24.76 -1.93 -9.68
N LEU A 171 24.16 -3.12 -9.57
CA LEU A 171 24.88 -4.38 -9.39
C LEU A 171 25.83 -4.66 -10.55
N PHE A 172 25.35 -4.50 -11.78
CA PHE A 172 26.15 -4.79 -12.98
C PHE A 172 27.27 -3.76 -13.22
N GLN A 173 27.07 -2.48 -12.90
CA GLN A 173 28.06 -1.43 -13.17
C GLN A 173 29.05 -1.16 -12.03
N LEU A 174 28.67 -1.39 -10.77
CA LEU A 174 29.48 -1.01 -9.60
C LEU A 174 30.01 -2.20 -8.77
N SER A 175 29.75 -3.45 -9.18
CA SER A 175 30.21 -4.69 -8.52
C SER A 175 30.01 -4.70 -7.00
N VAL A 176 28.88 -4.14 -6.55
CA VAL A 176 28.54 -4.05 -5.11
C VAL A 176 28.22 -5.46 -4.59
N PRO A 177 28.60 -5.82 -3.34
CA PRO A 177 28.27 -7.12 -2.77
C PRO A 177 26.77 -7.43 -2.87
N PRO A 178 26.36 -8.63 -3.30
CA PRO A 178 24.95 -8.98 -3.51
C PRO A 178 24.06 -8.70 -2.30
N ARG A 179 24.57 -8.95 -1.08
CA ARG A 179 23.82 -8.72 0.18
C ARG A 179 23.48 -7.24 0.39
N VAL A 180 24.42 -6.36 0.06
CA VAL A 180 24.20 -4.92 0.11
C VAL A 180 23.25 -4.54 -1.02
N ALA A 181 23.46 -5.05 -2.22
CA ALA A 181 22.59 -4.71 -3.32
C ALA A 181 21.15 -5.24 -3.22
N TYR A 182 20.88 -6.29 -2.45
CA TYR A 182 19.50 -6.73 -2.15
C TYR A 182 18.84 -5.86 -1.08
N PHE A 183 19.58 -5.49 -0.02
CA PHE A 183 19.04 -4.65 1.06
C PHE A 183 18.88 -3.18 0.62
N PHE A 184 19.89 -2.66 -0.07
CA PHE A 184 19.86 -1.37 -0.77
C PHE A 184 19.17 -1.48 -2.13
N GLY A 185 18.71 -2.68 -2.47
CA GLY A 185 18.11 -3.01 -3.75
C GLY A 185 16.71 -2.54 -3.82
N GLY A 186 16.47 -1.41 -4.50
CA GLY A 186 15.18 -0.93 -5.01
C GLY A 186 13.96 -1.48 -4.29
N THR A 187 13.53 -2.71 -4.61
CA THR A 187 12.40 -3.41 -4.00
C THR A 187 12.45 -3.52 -2.48
N GLY A 188 13.56 -4.00 -1.88
CA GLY A 188 13.70 -4.14 -0.44
C GLY A 188 13.65 -2.78 0.28
N MET A 189 14.37 -1.80 -0.26
CA MET A 189 14.35 -0.43 0.27
C MET A 189 12.97 0.23 0.11
N LEU A 190 12.30 0.03 -1.02
CA LEU A 190 10.96 0.53 -1.30
C LEU A 190 9.95 -0.07 -0.31
N ILE A 191 10.05 -1.36 -0.01
CA ILE A 191 9.24 -2.03 1.03
C ILE A 191 9.52 -1.40 2.40
N THR A 192 10.78 -1.30 2.80
CA THR A 192 11.13 -0.75 4.12
C THR A 192 10.61 0.68 4.29
N VAL A 193 10.87 1.56 3.32
CA VAL A 193 10.40 2.95 3.37
C VAL A 193 8.87 3.02 3.31
N GLY A 194 8.24 2.26 2.43
CA GLY A 194 6.78 2.25 2.28
C GLY A 194 6.06 1.80 3.55
N VAL A 195 6.50 0.70 4.16
CA VAL A 195 5.94 0.19 5.41
C VAL A 195 6.18 1.16 6.55
N ILE A 196 7.39 1.70 6.71
CA ILE A 196 7.69 2.69 7.76
C ILE A 196 6.77 3.91 7.62
N LEU A 197 6.60 4.45 6.41
CA LEU A 197 5.72 5.59 6.16
C LEU A 197 4.26 5.27 6.48
N ASP A 198 3.79 4.07 6.17
CA ASP A 198 2.42 3.66 6.47
C ASP A 198 2.22 3.42 7.97
N THR A 199 3.19 2.82 8.67
CA THR A 199 3.18 2.70 10.12
C THR A 199 3.15 4.08 10.79
N MET A 200 3.97 5.02 10.32
CA MET A 200 3.99 6.40 10.84
C MET A 200 2.63 7.09 10.66
N ARG A 201 2.01 6.97 9.48
CA ARG A 201 0.68 7.54 9.21
C ARG A 201 -0.40 6.92 10.10
N GLN A 202 -0.34 5.61 10.35
CA GLN A 202 -1.27 4.95 11.25
C GLN A 202 -1.11 5.46 12.68
N ILE A 203 0.12 5.56 13.18
CA ILE A 203 0.42 6.12 14.51
C ILE A 203 -0.08 7.56 14.62
N GLU A 204 0.19 8.42 13.63
CA GLU A 204 -0.28 9.80 13.60
C GLU A 204 -1.82 9.88 13.66
N THR A 205 -2.51 9.03 12.90
CA THR A 205 -3.97 8.96 12.90
C THR A 205 -4.52 8.59 14.28
N PHE A 206 -3.92 7.60 14.95
CA PHE A 206 -4.31 7.21 16.32
C PHE A 206 -4.06 8.34 17.33
N LEU A 207 -2.94 9.05 17.23
CA LEU A 207 -2.62 10.17 18.11
C LEU A 207 -3.58 11.35 17.92
N LEU A 208 -3.94 11.67 16.67
CA LEU A 208 -4.92 12.71 16.36
C LEU A 208 -6.30 12.39 16.95
N GLN A 209 -6.74 11.14 16.86
CA GLN A 209 -7.99 10.68 17.48
C GLN A 209 -7.96 10.81 19.01
N ARG A 210 -6.85 10.40 19.65
CA ARG A 210 -6.67 10.52 21.11
C ARG A 210 -6.70 11.97 21.60
N HIS A 211 -6.16 12.91 20.83
CA HIS A 211 -6.19 14.34 21.15
C HIS A 211 -7.54 15.01 20.82
N TYR A 212 -8.39 14.39 20.01
CA TYR A 212 -9.73 14.87 19.69
C TYR A 212 -10.73 14.72 20.86
N ASP A 213 -10.57 13.69 21.70
CA ASP A 213 -11.43 13.45 22.87
C ASP A 213 -11.40 14.60 23.91
N GLY A 214 -10.30 15.37 23.95
CA GLY A 214 -10.13 16.48 24.89
C GLY A 214 -11.04 17.68 24.63
N PHE A 215 -11.43 17.92 23.36
CA PHE A 215 -12.24 19.09 22.98
C PHE A 215 -13.75 18.87 23.14
N LEU A 216 -14.23 17.63 23.01
CA LEU A 216 -15.66 17.29 23.16
C LEU A 216 -16.07 17.03 24.63
N LYS A 217 -15.12 16.77 25.53
CA LYS A 217 -15.40 16.50 26.96
C LYS A 217 -15.80 17.73 27.79
N LYS A 218 -15.73 18.95 27.24
CA LYS A 218 -16.03 20.19 27.99
C LYS A 218 -17.50 20.64 27.96
N GLY A 219 -18.41 19.80 27.44
CA GLY A 219 -19.85 20.02 27.51
C GLY A 219 -20.54 18.86 28.22
N ARG A 220 -20.95 19.07 29.48
CA ARG A 220 -21.85 18.13 30.19
C ARG A 220 -23.22 18.14 29.52
N ILE A 221 -23.43 17.30 28.51
CA ILE A 221 -24.78 16.94 28.05
C ILE A 221 -25.18 15.67 28.80
N ARG A 222 -25.98 15.85 29.85
CA ARG A 222 -26.62 14.75 30.58
C ARG A 222 -27.88 14.33 29.83
N GLY A 223 -27.67 13.65 28.70
CA GLY A 223 -28.73 12.97 27.95
C GLY A 223 -28.90 11.55 28.48
N ARG A 224 -30.13 11.15 28.80
CA ARG A 224 -30.48 9.77 29.14
C ARG A 224 -30.43 8.93 27.88
N THR A 225 -29.28 8.34 27.57
CA THR A 225 -29.13 7.37 26.48
C THR A 225 -29.56 6.00 26.98
N THR A 226 -30.78 5.60 26.62
CA THR A 226 -31.15 4.18 26.56
C THR A 226 -30.38 3.57 25.39
N SER A 227 -29.48 2.65 25.74
CA SER A 227 -28.99 1.53 24.91
C SER A 227 -28.60 1.83 23.45
N ALA A 228 -27.30 2.04 23.22
CA ALA A 228 -26.64 1.72 21.94
C ALA A 228 -25.11 1.53 22.10
N ASN A 229 -24.66 0.96 23.22
CA ASN A 229 -23.23 0.63 23.45
C ASN A 229 -22.94 -0.88 23.36
N VAL A 230 -23.82 -1.66 22.73
CA VAL A 230 -23.70 -3.13 22.71
C VAL A 230 -22.65 -3.62 21.69
N ALA A 231 -22.30 -2.84 20.66
CA ALA A 231 -21.46 -3.36 19.57
C ALA A 231 -19.93 -3.20 19.75
N ILE A 232 -19.45 -2.39 20.70
CA ILE A 232 -17.99 -2.16 20.91
C ILE A 232 -17.44 -3.02 22.07
N GLY A 233 -18.32 -3.52 22.95
CA GLY A 233 -17.92 -4.39 24.07
C GLY A 233 -17.64 -5.85 23.66
N GLU A 234 -18.15 -6.32 22.52
CA GLU A 234 -17.97 -7.71 22.10
C GLU A 234 -16.62 -7.99 21.42
N ALA A 235 -15.98 -6.98 20.79
CA ALA A 235 -14.67 -7.15 20.15
C ALA A 235 -13.51 -7.24 21.17
N ALA A 236 -13.75 -6.87 22.43
CA ALA A 236 -12.84 -7.02 23.56
C ALA A 236 -13.38 -8.03 24.58
N SER A 237 -14.23 -8.96 24.14
CA SER A 237 -14.67 -10.08 24.97
C SER A 237 -13.50 -11.02 25.21
N ASP A 238 -13.26 -11.36 26.48
CA ASP A 238 -12.24 -12.31 26.94
C ASP A 238 -12.34 -13.66 26.17
N LYS A 239 -13.54 -14.02 25.71
CA LYS A 239 -13.79 -15.18 24.84
C LYS A 239 -13.19 -15.05 23.44
N SER A 240 -13.28 -13.88 22.79
CA SER A 240 -12.70 -13.67 21.47
C SER A 240 -11.16 -13.65 21.51
N VAL A 241 -10.59 -13.10 22.59
CA VAL A 241 -9.14 -13.14 22.82
C VAL A 241 -8.68 -14.57 23.07
N MET A 242 -9.42 -15.34 23.89
CA MET A 242 -9.11 -16.75 24.15
C MET A 242 -9.25 -17.64 22.89
N GLN A 243 -10.21 -17.36 22.01
CA GLN A 243 -10.34 -18.08 20.74
C GLN A 243 -9.16 -17.77 19.79
N LEU A 244 -8.74 -16.51 19.69
CA LEU A 244 -7.58 -16.13 18.89
C LEU A 244 -6.27 -16.71 19.43
N THR A 245 -6.06 -16.70 20.74
CA THR A 245 -4.86 -17.29 21.36
C THR A 245 -4.84 -18.82 21.22
N ALA A 246 -5.98 -19.49 21.36
CA ALA A 246 -6.09 -20.93 21.14
C ALA A 246 -5.76 -21.32 19.68
N VAL A 247 -6.27 -20.58 18.69
CA VAL A 247 -5.97 -20.83 17.27
C VAL A 247 -4.47 -20.61 16.99
N MET A 248 -3.85 -19.56 17.55
CA MET A 248 -2.41 -19.33 17.45
C MET A 248 -1.58 -20.47 18.06
N VAL A 249 -1.97 -20.99 19.23
CA VAL A 249 -1.27 -22.10 19.89
C VAL A 249 -1.39 -23.40 19.09
N ILE A 250 -2.56 -23.68 18.50
CA ILE A 250 -2.76 -24.84 17.64
C ILE A 250 -1.87 -24.76 16.40
N ILE A 251 -1.82 -23.59 15.73
CA ILE A 251 -0.95 -23.38 14.56
C ILE A 251 0.53 -23.56 14.94
N LEU A 252 0.94 -23.05 16.11
CA LEU A 252 2.31 -23.17 16.60
C LEU A 252 2.67 -24.63 16.93
N LEU A 253 1.75 -25.39 17.54
CA LEU A 253 1.95 -26.81 17.84
C LEU A 253 1.99 -27.66 16.56
N VAL A 254 1.14 -27.37 15.57
CA VAL A 254 1.20 -28.03 14.25
C VAL A 254 2.51 -27.71 13.53
N GLY A 255 2.99 -26.47 13.64
CA GLY A 255 4.30 -26.08 13.11
C GLY A 255 5.46 -26.80 13.80
N LEU A 256 5.42 -26.92 15.13
CA LEU A 256 6.45 -27.64 15.90
C LEU A 256 6.42 -29.15 15.64
N THR A 257 5.25 -29.77 15.51
CA THR A 257 5.16 -31.20 15.20
C THR A 257 5.60 -31.48 13.78
N ALA A 258 5.23 -30.65 12.80
CA ALA A 258 5.73 -30.75 11.44
C ALA A 258 7.26 -30.56 11.36
N TRP A 259 7.81 -29.62 12.14
CA TRP A 259 9.26 -29.40 12.24
C TRP A 259 9.96 -30.60 12.89
N ALA A 260 9.43 -31.12 14.00
CA ALA A 260 9.99 -32.27 14.71
C ALA A 260 9.95 -33.55 13.87
N VAL A 261 8.83 -33.81 13.18
CA VAL A 261 8.71 -34.96 12.26
C VAL A 261 9.71 -34.84 11.12
N ARG A 262 9.96 -33.64 10.59
CA ARG A 262 10.94 -33.44 9.52
C ARG A 262 12.39 -33.49 10.00
N HIS A 263 12.65 -33.22 11.27
CA HIS A 263 13.98 -33.27 11.88
C HIS A 263 14.38 -34.70 12.31
N PHE A 264 13.41 -35.54 12.68
CA PHE A 264 13.62 -36.94 13.06
C PHE A 264 13.45 -37.96 11.91
N ALA A 265 12.96 -37.53 10.74
CA ALA A 265 12.81 -38.37 9.54
C ALA A 265 13.99 -38.30 8.55
N LEU A 266 15.14 -37.75 8.98
CA LEU A 266 16.46 -37.83 8.34
C LEU A 266 17.43 -38.52 9.31
#